data_AF-A0A3E1DD47-F1
#
_entry.id   AF-A0A3E1DD47-F1
#
_cell.length_a   1.000
_cell.length_b   1.000
_cell.length_c   1.000
_cell.angle_alpha   90.00
_cell.angle_beta   90.00
_cell.angle_gamma   90.00
#
_symmetry.space_group_name_H-M   'P 1'
#
loop_
_entity.id
_entity.type
_entity.pdbx_description
1 polymer ?
#
loop_
_entity_poly.entity_id
_entity_poly.type
_entity_poly.pdbx_seq_one_letter_code
_entity_poly.pdbx_strand_id
1 'polypeptide(L)'
;MLQMCVSMLCRVRRTLSLAIIFVLLGTQVAYALIIGEIEVVSREGEPLLAYVSVSPSSPDEKITAACVSLANVGIVPGQNGSELSAAKLELEGNNNVDQRIKISTAAPISAHSLTLQLTAHCVPHGLTIREFNFELKPVVNTLLPQAESFSASPEKGSMNFLQKPDITGSVRAGYFSSSRKLDGKNDLGTGSVWLKGTQNIGEDITLVAQGWIRNDDIFGANGDSKKLQEGYIKFSSGNVDYRIGRQIIVWGRADRLNPTDNLTPRNFTLLTPEEDDQRIGSLAAKATYHSHENSLTGIWLPGMDPHVFPVATTPGVFFTQHIPRTNRIALKFDRSGGDVDWSASYYNGSDLTPDIAIGATTPSGTNLIFDHNRIRVLGMDAATVIGRYGLRAEAAYTWTVNTGANDFLVKKPFFYMVMGGDRTFFDYLNINFQYYLRHVTNYSDPQAIADPLLRFAAIQTSALWNQFSRSQHGISVRASNKWLNETLEGEIAAVASFGRSNYFIRPKLVYAFTDNVKGSLGLDIYRGESSTFFGRLRDNSLLFAEMKYGF
;
A
#
# COMPACT_ATOMS: atom_id res chain seq x y z
N MET A 1 -32.19 -45.84 8.69
CA MET A 1 -32.29 -45.01 7.47
C MET A 1 -31.30 -43.86 7.64
N LEU A 2 -30.42 -43.69 6.65
CA LEU A 2 -29.06 -43.12 6.74
C LEU A 2 -28.91 -41.78 7.49
N GLN A 3 -27.96 -41.77 8.41
CA GLN A 3 -27.32 -40.59 8.97
C GLN A 3 -26.08 -40.29 8.11
N MET A 4 -26.20 -39.37 7.14
CA MET A 4 -25.04 -38.87 6.39
C MET A 4 -24.31 -37.83 7.24
N CYS A 5 -23.24 -38.26 7.89
CA CYS A 5 -22.25 -37.37 8.47
C CYS A 5 -21.35 -36.87 7.33
N VAL A 6 -21.50 -35.62 6.90
CA VAL A 6 -20.59 -34.98 5.95
C VAL A 6 -19.49 -34.30 6.77
N SER A 7 -18.36 -34.99 6.92
CA SER A 7 -17.12 -34.39 7.42
C SER A 7 -16.55 -33.48 6.33
N MET A 8 -16.74 -32.17 6.47
CA MET A 8 -16.08 -31.17 5.65
C MET A 8 -14.60 -31.09 6.05
N LEU A 9 -13.72 -31.75 5.30
CA LEU A 9 -12.27 -31.53 5.38
C LEU A 9 -11.94 -30.17 4.74
N CYS A 10 -11.77 -29.17 5.59
CA CYS A 10 -11.27 -27.85 5.22
C CYS A 10 -9.75 -27.92 5.03
N ARG A 11 -9.27 -28.06 3.78
CA ARG A 11 -7.85 -28.00 3.44
C ARG A 11 -7.37 -26.55 3.45
N VAL A 12 -6.26 -26.26 4.14
CA VAL A 12 -5.61 -24.93 4.10
C VAL A 12 -4.23 -25.06 3.49
N ARG A 13 -4.05 -24.51 2.29
CA ARG A 13 -2.73 -24.25 1.70
C ARG A 13 -2.11 -23.06 2.44
N ARG A 14 -0.92 -23.23 3.03
CA ARG A 14 -0.07 -22.12 3.48
C ARG A 14 1.18 -22.08 2.61
N THR A 15 1.36 -21.02 1.84
CA THR A 15 2.59 -20.68 1.11
C THR A 15 3.53 -19.98 2.08
N LEU A 16 4.67 -20.60 2.41
CA LEU A 16 5.74 -20.00 3.21
C LEU A 16 6.97 -19.79 2.31
N SER A 17 7.21 -18.54 1.93
CA SER A 17 8.46 -18.12 1.28
C SER A 17 9.48 -17.78 2.37
N LEU A 18 10.67 -18.38 2.33
CA LEU A 18 11.78 -18.01 3.20
C LEU A 18 13.05 -17.70 2.39
N ALA A 19 13.67 -16.57 2.73
CA ALA A 19 14.98 -16.14 2.28
C ALA A 19 16.09 -16.81 3.12
N ILE A 20 17.21 -17.19 2.51
CA ILE A 20 18.43 -17.58 3.23
C ILE A 20 19.65 -16.94 2.56
N ILE A 21 20.50 -16.35 3.41
CA ILE A 21 21.83 -15.80 3.12
C ILE A 21 22.85 -16.94 3.09
N PHE A 22 23.75 -16.93 2.10
CA PHE A 22 25.03 -17.65 2.20
C PHE A 22 26.19 -16.68 1.95
N VAL A 23 27.07 -16.58 2.95
CA VAL A 23 28.48 -16.23 2.74
C VAL A 23 29.22 -17.54 2.53
N LEU A 24 30.03 -17.64 1.47
CA LEU A 24 31.12 -18.62 1.46
C LEU A 24 32.28 -18.17 0.57
N LEU A 25 33.46 -18.23 1.18
CA LEU A 25 34.77 -18.13 0.55
C LEU A 25 34.96 -19.28 -0.45
N GLY A 26 35.32 -18.94 -1.69
CA GLY A 26 35.94 -19.86 -2.66
C GLY A 26 34.97 -20.70 -3.49
N THR A 27 34.38 -20.10 -4.54
CA THR A 27 34.09 -20.65 -5.90
C THR A 27 33.99 -22.19 -6.10
N GLN A 28 33.02 -22.78 -6.82
CA GLN A 28 31.84 -22.34 -7.57
C GLN A 28 30.84 -23.52 -7.70
N VAL A 29 29.55 -23.17 -7.83
CA VAL A 29 28.38 -23.98 -8.21
C VAL A 29 27.75 -24.82 -7.09
N ALA A 30 26.73 -24.23 -6.46
CA ALA A 30 25.70 -24.95 -5.72
C ALA A 30 24.40 -24.91 -6.53
N TYR A 31 23.85 -26.08 -6.88
CA TYR A 31 22.48 -26.17 -7.39
C TYR A 31 21.53 -26.06 -6.21
N ALA A 32 20.62 -25.09 -6.24
CA ALA A 32 19.58 -24.97 -5.21
C ALA A 32 18.49 -26.03 -5.45
N LEU A 33 18.49 -27.09 -4.64
CA LEU A 33 17.38 -28.03 -4.61
C LEU A 33 16.25 -27.41 -3.76
N ILE A 34 15.20 -26.96 -4.44
CA ILE A 34 13.99 -26.46 -3.79
C ILE A 34 13.12 -27.66 -3.44
N ILE A 35 13.25 -28.16 -2.21
CA ILE A 35 12.24 -29.03 -1.61
C ILE A 35 11.04 -28.12 -1.31
N GLY A 36 9.90 -28.39 -1.94
CA GLY A 36 8.79 -27.45 -2.14
C GLY A 36 7.95 -27.13 -0.90
N GLU A 37 6.67 -26.82 -1.12
CA GLU A 37 5.74 -26.39 -0.08
C GLU A 37 5.31 -27.53 0.86
N ILE A 38 5.13 -27.22 2.15
CA ILE A 38 4.55 -28.12 3.15
C ILE A 38 3.05 -27.85 3.36
N GLU A 39 2.22 -28.87 3.20
CA GLU A 39 0.78 -28.88 3.44
C GLU A 39 0.50 -29.64 4.73
N VAL A 40 -0.01 -28.97 5.77
CA VAL A 40 -0.35 -29.59 7.06
C VAL A 40 -1.86 -29.81 7.13
N VAL A 41 -2.29 -31.04 7.43
CA VAL A 41 -3.68 -31.49 7.37
C VAL A 41 -4.30 -31.68 8.77
N SER A 42 -3.50 -32.02 9.77
CA SER A 42 -3.93 -32.30 11.14
C SER A 42 -4.18 -31.04 11.99
N ARG A 43 -5.01 -31.18 13.03
CA ARG A 43 -5.27 -30.14 14.05
C ARG A 43 -4.47 -30.40 15.33
N GLU A 44 -4.42 -29.40 16.22
CA GLU A 44 -3.91 -29.56 17.58
C GLU A 44 -4.67 -30.71 18.27
N GLY A 45 -4.00 -31.60 19.00
CA GLY A 45 -4.62 -32.76 19.64
C GLY A 45 -5.01 -33.92 18.71
N GLU A 46 -4.66 -33.87 17.41
CA GLU A 46 -4.74 -35.00 16.47
C GLU A 46 -3.34 -35.51 16.11
N PRO A 47 -3.19 -36.78 15.67
CA PRO A 47 -1.93 -37.25 15.08
C PRO A 47 -1.55 -36.39 13.88
N LEU A 48 -0.28 -35.99 13.79
CA LEU A 48 0.22 -35.13 12.73
C LEU A 48 0.09 -35.80 11.38
N LEU A 49 -0.37 -35.05 10.39
CA LEU A 49 -0.32 -35.43 9.00
C LEU A 49 0.07 -34.22 8.16
N ALA A 50 1.24 -34.28 7.53
CA ALA A 50 1.74 -33.22 6.65
C ALA A 50 2.37 -33.80 5.37
N TYR A 51 2.36 -33.02 4.30
CA TYR A 51 2.89 -33.41 2.98
C TYR A 51 3.84 -32.33 2.46
N VAL A 52 5.04 -32.72 2.05
CA VAL A 52 6.00 -31.82 1.40
C VAL A 52 6.07 -32.17 -0.09
N SER A 53 5.79 -31.21 -0.96
CA SER A 53 5.88 -31.42 -2.41
C SER A 53 7.34 -31.41 -2.86
N VAL A 54 7.78 -32.42 -3.61
CA VAL A 54 9.13 -32.46 -4.17
C VAL A 54 9.10 -31.81 -5.56
N SER A 55 9.80 -30.68 -5.74
CA SER A 55 9.86 -29.99 -7.03
C SER A 55 10.83 -30.71 -7.98
N PRO A 56 10.44 -31.01 -9.24
CA PRO A 56 11.31 -31.64 -10.22
C PRO A 56 12.23 -30.59 -10.86
N SER A 57 13.14 -29.98 -10.10
CA SER A 57 14.04 -28.94 -10.63
C SER A 57 15.43 -29.46 -11.05
N SER A 58 15.68 -30.78 -11.02
CA SER A 58 16.87 -31.40 -11.61
C SER A 58 16.54 -32.82 -12.11
N PRO A 59 16.76 -33.15 -13.40
CA PRO A 59 16.39 -34.44 -13.97
C PRO A 59 17.27 -35.63 -13.52
N ASP A 60 18.40 -35.37 -12.83
CA ASP A 60 19.39 -36.40 -12.48
C ASP A 60 19.37 -36.82 -11.00
N GLU A 61 18.54 -36.23 -10.15
CA GLU A 61 18.55 -36.48 -8.69
C GLU A 61 17.26 -37.16 -8.20
N LYS A 62 17.35 -38.47 -7.90
CA LYS A 62 16.22 -39.25 -7.34
C LYS A 62 16.19 -39.13 -5.82
N ILE A 63 15.32 -38.27 -5.30
CA ILE A 63 15.06 -38.21 -3.85
C ILE A 63 14.24 -39.45 -3.43
N THR A 64 14.72 -40.18 -2.42
CA THR A 64 13.99 -41.32 -1.80
C THR A 64 13.68 -41.00 -0.33
N ALA A 65 12.77 -41.75 0.31
CA ALA A 65 12.49 -41.57 1.75
C ALA A 65 13.75 -41.75 2.63
N ALA A 66 14.72 -42.58 2.19
CA ALA A 66 16.00 -42.76 2.87
C ALA A 66 16.92 -41.53 2.75
N CYS A 67 16.64 -40.59 1.83
CA CYS A 67 17.41 -39.38 1.64
C CYS A 67 17.09 -38.27 2.65
N VAL A 68 16.03 -38.42 3.45
CA VAL A 68 15.48 -37.34 4.28
C VAL A 68 15.33 -37.80 5.73
N SER A 69 15.81 -36.99 6.66
CA SER A 69 15.65 -37.21 8.10
C SER A 69 15.12 -35.96 8.79
N LEU A 70 14.43 -36.13 9.92
CA LEU A 70 14.09 -35.03 10.84
C LEU A 70 15.26 -34.79 11.79
N ALA A 71 15.88 -33.60 11.74
CA ALA A 71 17.13 -33.34 12.44
C ALA A 71 16.98 -32.62 13.78
N ASN A 72 15.95 -31.80 13.97
CA ASN A 72 15.53 -31.26 15.28
C ASN A 72 14.05 -30.90 15.26
N VAL A 73 13.39 -31.12 16.40
CA VAL A 73 12.04 -30.66 16.67
C VAL A 73 12.15 -29.62 17.77
N GLY A 74 11.99 -28.35 17.42
CA GLY A 74 11.86 -27.26 18.38
C GLY A 74 10.39 -27.11 18.78
N ILE A 75 10.10 -27.15 20.07
CA ILE A 75 8.83 -26.67 20.62
C ILE A 75 9.15 -25.44 21.48
N VAL A 76 8.32 -24.40 21.39
CA VAL A 76 8.41 -23.21 22.27
C VAL A 76 8.42 -23.69 23.75
N PRO A 77 9.26 -23.12 24.64
CA PRO A 77 9.48 -23.68 25.98
C PRO A 77 8.19 -23.79 26.79
N GLY A 78 7.84 -24.99 27.25
CA GLY A 78 6.66 -25.25 28.12
C GLY A 78 5.75 -26.42 27.72
N GLN A 79 6.04 -27.14 26.63
CA GLN A 79 5.24 -28.27 26.14
C GLN A 79 6.15 -29.50 25.84
N ASN A 80 5.65 -30.72 26.09
CA ASN A 80 6.43 -31.97 25.99
C ASN A 80 6.90 -32.27 24.55
N GLY A 81 8.22 -32.23 24.32
CA GLY A 81 8.87 -32.40 23.01
C GLY A 81 9.05 -33.83 22.47
N SER A 82 8.43 -34.85 23.10
CA SER A 82 8.78 -36.25 22.86
C SER A 82 8.10 -36.92 21.65
N GLU A 83 7.09 -36.32 21.03
CA GLU A 83 6.23 -37.05 20.07
C GLU A 83 6.60 -36.90 18.58
N LEU A 84 7.33 -35.85 18.18
CA LEU A 84 7.71 -35.65 16.78
C LEU A 84 9.00 -36.37 16.37
N SER A 85 9.85 -36.76 17.32
CA SER A 85 11.04 -37.57 17.04
C SER A 85 10.71 -38.97 16.51
N ALA A 86 9.47 -39.43 16.72
CA ALA A 86 8.93 -40.70 16.23
C ALA A 86 8.08 -40.56 14.95
N ALA A 87 8.10 -39.39 14.28
CA ALA A 87 7.35 -39.20 13.04
C ALA A 87 7.89 -40.10 11.91
N LYS A 88 6.97 -40.78 11.23
CA LYS A 88 7.27 -41.64 10.08
C LYS A 88 7.28 -40.79 8.80
N LEU A 89 8.31 -41.00 7.98
CA LEU A 89 8.45 -40.39 6.66
C LEU A 89 8.17 -41.44 5.57
N GLU A 90 7.22 -41.17 4.69
CA GLU A 90 6.88 -42.02 3.54
C GLU A 90 6.91 -41.20 2.26
N LEU A 91 7.34 -41.80 1.15
CA LEU A 91 7.27 -41.16 -0.17
C LEU A 91 6.03 -41.66 -0.90
N GLU A 92 5.12 -40.75 -1.26
CA GLU A 92 3.92 -41.05 -2.04
C GLU A 92 4.04 -40.41 -3.44
N GLY A 93 3.64 -41.13 -4.50
CA GLY A 93 3.68 -40.64 -5.89
C GLY A 93 4.29 -41.65 -6.87
N ASN A 94 4.05 -41.45 -8.17
CA ASN A 94 4.51 -42.36 -9.22
C ASN A 94 5.71 -41.77 -9.98
N ASN A 95 6.66 -42.61 -10.39
CA ASN A 95 7.98 -42.26 -10.94
C ASN A 95 8.04 -40.91 -11.71
N ASN A 96 8.61 -39.90 -11.03
CA ASN A 96 8.97 -38.55 -11.53
C ASN A 96 7.83 -37.52 -11.76
N VAL A 97 6.57 -37.81 -11.39
CA VAL A 97 5.48 -36.82 -11.44
C VAL A 97 4.73 -36.81 -10.10
N ASP A 98 4.64 -35.64 -9.47
CA ASP A 98 3.92 -35.40 -8.21
C ASP A 98 4.39 -36.22 -6.98
N GLN A 99 5.70 -36.42 -6.83
CA GLN A 99 6.25 -37.01 -5.60
C GLN A 99 6.04 -36.09 -4.40
N ARG A 100 5.52 -36.64 -3.30
CA ARG A 100 5.35 -35.94 -2.03
C ARG A 100 5.92 -36.77 -0.89
N ILE A 101 6.54 -36.10 0.07
CA ILE A 101 6.98 -36.70 1.33
C ILE A 101 5.85 -36.52 2.34
N LYS A 102 5.28 -37.64 2.80
CA LYS A 102 4.30 -37.67 3.88
C LYS A 102 5.01 -37.80 5.22
N ILE A 103 4.62 -36.95 6.15
CA ILE A 103 5.09 -36.91 7.53
C ILE A 103 3.90 -37.24 8.42
N SER A 104 4.00 -38.30 9.20
CA SER A 104 2.91 -38.71 10.09
C SER A 104 3.38 -39.14 11.47
N THR A 105 2.69 -38.75 12.54
CA THR A 105 2.91 -39.29 13.89
C THR A 105 1.84 -40.30 14.26
N ALA A 106 2.17 -41.23 15.16
CA ALA A 106 1.19 -42.17 15.73
C ALA A 106 0.42 -41.57 16.93
N ALA A 107 1.03 -40.63 17.63
CA ALA A 107 0.47 -39.97 18.81
C ALA A 107 0.01 -38.53 18.50
N PRO A 108 -1.00 -38.00 19.24
CA PRO A 108 -1.58 -36.70 18.96
C PRO A 108 -0.74 -35.53 19.46
N ILE A 109 -0.56 -34.49 18.62
CA ILE A 109 0.31 -33.37 18.97
C ILE A 109 -0.49 -32.21 19.58
N SER A 110 -0.30 -31.97 20.88
CA SER A 110 -0.95 -30.88 21.64
C SER A 110 -0.18 -29.55 21.62
N ALA A 111 0.73 -29.35 20.68
CA ALA A 111 1.53 -28.13 20.57
C ALA A 111 0.87 -27.12 19.61
N HIS A 112 0.72 -25.87 20.06
CA HIS A 112 0.13 -24.79 19.28
C HIS A 112 1.02 -24.33 18.10
N SER A 113 2.34 -24.47 18.25
CA SER A 113 3.34 -24.12 17.24
C SER A 113 4.42 -25.20 17.14
N LEU A 114 4.82 -25.52 15.92
CA LEU A 114 5.75 -26.61 15.60
C LEU A 114 6.82 -26.16 14.60
N THR A 115 8.06 -26.53 14.90
CA THR A 115 9.21 -26.39 14.00
C THR A 115 9.63 -27.77 13.50
N LEU A 116 9.52 -28.01 12.19
CA LEU A 116 10.01 -29.21 11.52
C LEU A 116 11.30 -28.89 10.76
N GLN A 117 12.42 -29.46 11.20
CA GLN A 117 13.68 -29.38 10.46
C GLN A 117 13.88 -30.64 9.61
N LEU A 118 13.76 -30.50 8.29
CA LEU A 118 14.01 -31.55 7.31
C LEU A 118 15.44 -31.42 6.76
N THR A 119 16.18 -32.52 6.81
CA THR A 119 17.54 -32.60 6.31
C THR A 119 17.63 -33.59 5.16
N ALA A 120 18.18 -33.14 4.03
CA ALA A 120 18.42 -33.99 2.86
C ALA A 120 19.91 -34.37 2.74
N HIS A 121 20.19 -35.66 2.58
CA HIS A 121 21.55 -36.23 2.61
C HIS A 121 22.07 -36.74 1.26
N CYS A 122 21.28 -36.66 0.18
CA CYS A 122 21.58 -37.34 -1.08
C CYS A 122 22.39 -36.52 -2.12
N VAL A 123 23.07 -35.45 -1.71
CA VAL A 123 23.95 -34.65 -2.59
C VAL A 123 25.41 -35.04 -2.35
N PRO A 124 26.29 -35.15 -3.38
CA PRO A 124 27.70 -35.56 -3.22
C PRO A 124 28.52 -34.76 -2.19
N HIS A 125 28.05 -33.58 -1.80
CA HIS A 125 28.70 -32.70 -0.81
C HIS A 125 27.93 -32.48 0.50
N GLY A 126 26.85 -33.23 0.76
CA GLY A 126 26.25 -33.32 2.09
C GLY A 126 25.49 -32.08 2.60
N LEU A 127 24.26 -32.33 3.06
CA LEU A 127 23.33 -31.48 3.81
C LEU A 127 22.85 -30.15 3.16
N THR A 128 21.59 -30.17 2.71
CA THR A 128 20.73 -28.98 2.77
C THR A 128 19.75 -29.16 3.94
N ILE A 129 19.76 -28.20 4.85
CA ILE A 129 18.86 -28.10 6.00
C ILE A 129 17.72 -27.15 5.62
N ARG A 130 16.46 -27.60 5.71
CA ARG A 130 15.29 -26.72 5.64
C ARG A 130 14.51 -26.79 6.95
N GLU A 131 14.26 -25.62 7.52
CA GLU A 131 13.43 -25.45 8.70
C GLU A 131 12.04 -24.94 8.27
N PHE A 132 11.00 -25.65 8.69
CA PHE A 132 9.61 -25.29 8.44
C PHE A 132 8.95 -24.96 9.77
N ASN A 133 8.52 -23.71 9.94
CA ASN A 133 7.79 -23.24 11.11
C ASN A 133 6.30 -23.11 10.77
N PHE A 134 5.43 -23.80 11.50
CA PHE A 134 3.98 -23.70 11.29
C PHE A 134 3.18 -23.84 12.59
N GLU A 135 2.02 -23.19 12.61
CA GLU A 135 1.05 -23.24 13.71
C GLU A 135 -0.05 -24.25 13.39
N LEU A 136 -0.40 -25.09 14.37
CA LEU A 136 -1.54 -25.99 14.28
C LEU A 136 -2.82 -25.24 14.64
N LYS A 137 -3.92 -25.58 13.97
CA LYS A 137 -5.23 -25.01 14.31
C LYS A 137 -5.80 -25.70 15.56
N PRO A 138 -6.41 -24.96 16.50
CA PRO A 138 -7.05 -25.55 17.67
C PRO A 138 -8.27 -26.41 17.27
N VAL A 139 -8.56 -27.45 18.07
CA VAL A 139 -9.81 -28.22 17.93
C VAL A 139 -10.97 -27.33 18.37
N VAL A 140 -11.83 -26.96 17.41
CA VAL A 140 -13.11 -26.33 17.75
C VAL A 140 -14.04 -27.41 18.28
N ASN A 141 -14.18 -27.50 19.61
CA ASN A 141 -15.25 -28.28 20.22
C ASN A 141 -16.59 -27.59 19.95
N THR A 142 -17.30 -28.03 18.91
CA THR A 142 -18.72 -27.72 18.73
C THR A 142 -19.54 -28.57 19.69
N LEU A 143 -19.60 -28.17 20.96
CA LEU A 143 -20.68 -28.56 21.86
C LEU A 143 -21.52 -27.32 22.16
N LEU A 144 -22.80 -27.43 21.84
CA LEU A 144 -23.86 -26.45 22.09
C LEU A 144 -23.79 -25.95 23.55
N PRO A 145 -23.91 -24.64 23.82
CA PRO A 145 -24.05 -24.17 25.19
C PRO A 145 -25.43 -24.59 25.69
N GLN A 146 -25.47 -25.56 26.61
CA GLN A 146 -26.59 -25.68 27.52
C GLN A 146 -26.60 -24.46 28.43
N ALA A 147 -27.80 -23.94 28.66
CA ALA A 147 -28.05 -22.81 29.52
C ALA A 147 -27.56 -23.11 30.95
N GLU A 148 -26.51 -22.44 31.37
CA GLU A 148 -26.15 -22.32 32.78
C GLU A 148 -26.19 -20.84 33.20
N SER A 149 -26.73 -20.68 34.39
CA SER A 149 -27.14 -19.47 35.07
C SER A 149 -26.08 -18.38 35.10
N PHE A 150 -26.53 -17.14 34.88
CA PHE A 150 -25.83 -15.94 35.28
C PHE A 150 -25.52 -15.98 36.78
N SER A 151 -24.28 -16.34 37.13
CA SER A 151 -23.62 -15.85 38.34
C SER A 151 -22.41 -15.05 37.89
N ALA A 152 -22.55 -13.73 37.89
CA ALA A 152 -21.46 -12.82 37.64
C ALA A 152 -20.44 -12.91 38.78
N SER A 153 -19.35 -13.64 38.55
CA SER A 153 -18.09 -13.41 39.23
C SER A 153 -17.33 -12.35 38.43
N PRO A 154 -16.84 -11.25 39.04
CA PRO A 154 -16.09 -10.24 38.33
C PRO A 154 -14.68 -10.78 38.09
N GLU A 155 -14.48 -11.59 37.05
CA GLU A 155 -13.15 -11.74 36.47
C GLU A 155 -12.79 -10.41 35.85
N LYS A 156 -12.00 -9.61 36.59
CA LYS A 156 -11.19 -8.55 36.02
C LYS A 156 -10.28 -9.21 34.99
N GLY A 157 -10.69 -9.20 33.72
CA GLY A 157 -9.77 -9.37 32.60
C GLY A 157 -8.65 -8.37 32.80
N SER A 158 -7.46 -8.86 33.14
CA SER A 158 -6.28 -8.02 33.32
C SER A 158 -5.98 -7.39 31.97
N MET A 159 -6.36 -6.13 31.79
CA MET A 159 -5.87 -5.34 30.67
C MET A 159 -4.37 -5.21 30.85
N ASN A 160 -3.61 -6.03 30.12
CA ASN A 160 -2.15 -6.02 30.14
C ASN A 160 -1.65 -4.77 29.41
N PHE A 161 -1.75 -3.61 30.07
CA PHE A 161 -1.17 -2.33 29.63
C PHE A 161 0.38 -2.33 29.67
N LEU A 162 0.98 -3.47 30.06
CA LEU A 162 2.41 -3.63 30.35
C LEU A 162 3.21 -4.23 29.17
N GLN A 163 2.56 -4.67 28.09
CA GLN A 163 3.29 -5.07 26.89
C GLN A 163 3.85 -3.81 26.23
N LYS A 164 5.17 -3.73 26.08
CA LYS A 164 5.83 -2.55 25.46
C LYS A 164 5.27 -2.32 24.06
N PRO A 165 5.01 -1.05 23.67
CA PRO A 165 4.58 -0.75 22.32
C PRO A 165 5.67 -1.14 21.33
N ASP A 166 5.25 -1.70 20.20
CA ASP A 166 6.14 -1.90 19.06
C ASP A 166 6.38 -0.53 18.41
N ILE A 167 7.64 -0.10 18.41
CA ILE A 167 8.04 1.21 17.89
C ILE A 167 9.02 0.97 16.75
N THR A 168 8.63 1.45 15.58
CA THR A 168 9.48 1.48 14.39
C THR A 168 9.65 2.93 13.93
N GLY A 169 10.72 3.20 13.22
CA GLY A 169 10.97 4.56 12.79
C GLY A 169 12.04 4.72 11.72
N SER A 170 12.28 5.97 11.37
CA SER A 170 13.44 6.31 10.54
C SER A 170 13.96 7.71 10.84
N VAL A 171 15.28 7.86 10.82
CA VAL A 171 15.96 9.15 10.75
C VAL A 171 16.38 9.36 9.30
N ARG A 172 16.13 10.55 8.77
CA ARG A 172 16.40 10.88 7.37
C ARG A 172 17.11 12.22 7.27
N ALA A 173 18.12 12.28 6.42
CA ALA A 173 18.81 13.49 6.04
C ALA A 173 18.87 13.55 4.51
N GLY A 174 18.55 14.69 3.92
CA GLY A 174 18.52 14.81 2.47
C GLY A 174 18.86 16.20 1.98
N TYR A 175 19.19 16.29 0.69
CA TYR A 175 19.43 17.52 -0.04
C TYR A 175 18.48 17.59 -1.23
N PHE A 176 17.88 18.76 -1.44
CA PHE A 176 17.02 19.06 -2.58
C PHE A 176 17.51 20.33 -3.25
N SER A 177 17.71 20.30 -4.57
CA SER A 177 18.24 21.46 -5.30
C SER A 177 17.29 22.65 -5.33
N SER A 178 15.97 22.41 -5.21
CA SER A 178 14.96 23.46 -5.12
C SER A 178 13.77 23.09 -4.24
N SER A 179 13.08 24.13 -3.78
CA SER A 179 11.80 24.03 -3.07
C SER A 179 10.70 23.54 -4.00
N ARG A 180 9.77 22.76 -3.46
CA ARG A 180 8.52 22.38 -4.16
C ARG A 180 7.40 23.41 -3.98
N LYS A 181 7.65 24.59 -3.41
CA LYS A 181 6.63 25.62 -3.13
C LYS A 181 6.49 26.69 -4.23
N LEU A 182 7.31 26.64 -5.29
CA LEU A 182 7.40 27.70 -6.32
C LEU A 182 7.77 29.08 -5.74
N ASP A 183 8.63 29.11 -4.72
CA ASP A 183 9.12 30.32 -4.04
C ASP A 183 10.56 30.72 -4.43
N GLY A 184 11.18 29.98 -5.35
CA GLY A 184 12.54 30.24 -5.84
C GLY A 184 13.66 29.89 -4.85
N LYS A 185 13.35 29.27 -3.70
CA LYS A 185 14.36 28.78 -2.76
C LYS A 185 15.08 27.56 -3.34
N ASN A 186 16.39 27.56 -3.23
CA ASN A 186 17.28 26.52 -3.75
C ASN A 186 18.19 25.99 -2.64
N ASP A 187 18.88 24.88 -2.94
CA ASP A 187 19.91 24.29 -2.08
C ASP A 187 19.42 24.02 -0.65
N LEU A 188 18.43 23.14 -0.53
CA LEU A 188 17.73 22.86 0.73
C LEU A 188 18.24 21.58 1.38
N GLY A 189 18.86 21.72 2.55
CA GLY A 189 19.15 20.61 3.46
C GLY A 189 17.93 20.26 4.29
N THR A 190 17.59 18.98 4.38
CA THR A 190 16.42 18.48 5.10
C THR A 190 16.84 17.44 6.13
N GLY A 191 16.13 17.40 7.25
CA GLY A 191 16.33 16.43 8.31
C GLY A 191 15.01 16.08 8.96
N SER A 192 14.74 14.80 9.17
CA SER A 192 13.48 14.36 9.78
C SER A 192 13.61 13.09 10.59
N VAL A 193 12.76 12.98 11.60
CA VAL A 193 12.54 11.78 12.39
C VAL A 193 11.08 11.36 12.22
N TRP A 194 10.87 10.12 11.80
CA TRP A 194 9.57 9.50 11.61
C TRP A 194 9.42 8.37 12.60
N LEU A 195 8.31 8.34 13.32
CA LEU A 195 8.03 7.32 14.33
C LEU A 195 6.64 6.75 14.12
N LYS A 196 6.52 5.44 14.31
CA LYS A 196 5.26 4.70 14.35
C LYS A 196 5.27 3.79 15.57
N GLY A 197 4.27 3.98 16.44
CA GLY A 197 3.99 3.12 17.58
C GLY A 197 2.73 2.31 17.33
N THR A 198 2.78 1.01 17.63
CA THR A 198 1.64 0.10 17.64
C THR A 198 1.54 -0.56 19.00
N GLN A 199 0.34 -0.54 19.59
CA GLN A 199 0.06 -1.18 20.86
C GLN A 199 -1.18 -2.05 20.73
N ASN A 200 -1.05 -3.35 21.02
CA ASN A 200 -2.19 -4.23 21.18
C ASN A 200 -2.68 -4.19 22.63
N ILE A 201 -3.99 -4.10 22.81
CA ILE A 201 -4.67 -4.10 24.11
C ILE A 201 -5.67 -5.26 24.10
N GLY A 202 -5.31 -6.37 24.74
CA GLY A 202 -6.05 -7.63 24.57
C GLY A 202 -5.87 -8.20 23.17
N GLU A 203 -6.82 -9.04 22.74
CA GLU A 203 -6.76 -9.73 21.44
C GLU A 203 -7.37 -8.92 20.29
N ASP A 204 -8.34 -8.04 20.61
CA ASP A 204 -9.20 -7.43 19.59
C ASP A 204 -8.93 -5.95 19.32
N ILE A 205 -8.11 -5.26 20.12
CA ILE A 205 -7.91 -3.81 20.02
C ILE A 205 -6.44 -3.48 19.73
N THR A 206 -6.22 -2.66 18.69
CA THR A 206 -4.90 -2.11 18.34
C THR A 206 -4.95 -0.59 18.30
N LEU A 207 -4.04 0.05 19.02
CA LEU A 207 -3.76 1.48 18.92
C LEU A 207 -2.59 1.70 17.96
N VAL A 208 -2.73 2.67 17.06
CA VAL A 208 -1.67 3.06 16.14
C VAL A 208 -1.48 4.57 16.20
N ALA A 209 -0.23 5.01 16.33
CA ALA A 209 0.16 6.41 16.22
C ALA A 209 1.39 6.53 15.32
N GLN A 210 1.34 7.40 14.33
CA GLN A 210 2.43 7.68 13.41
C GLN A 210 2.59 9.18 13.20
N GLY A 211 3.81 9.68 13.23
CA GLY A 211 4.09 11.07 13.00
C GLY A 211 5.56 11.35 12.73
N TRP A 212 5.86 12.62 12.47
CA TRP A 212 7.20 13.07 12.19
C TRP A 212 7.49 14.46 12.75
N ILE A 213 8.77 14.71 12.98
CA ILE A 213 9.37 16.02 13.23
C ILE A 213 10.38 16.25 12.12
N ARG A 214 10.36 17.42 11.48
CA ARG A 214 11.09 17.66 10.24
C ARG A 214 11.47 19.12 10.07
N ASN A 215 12.70 19.35 9.61
CA ASN A 215 13.17 20.63 9.10
C ASN A 215 13.44 20.49 7.59
N ASP A 216 12.87 21.40 6.79
CA ASP A 216 12.95 21.40 5.33
C ASP A 216 14.03 22.34 4.76
N ASP A 217 14.74 23.08 5.62
CA ASP A 217 15.78 24.03 5.25
C ASP A 217 16.73 24.27 6.44
N ILE A 218 17.53 23.25 6.75
CA ILE A 218 18.51 23.26 7.85
C ILE A 218 19.63 24.28 7.61
N PHE A 219 19.90 24.60 6.35
CA PHE A 219 20.91 25.59 5.99
C PHE A 219 20.39 27.02 6.19
N GLY A 220 19.07 27.22 6.09
CA GLY A 220 18.40 28.46 6.42
C GLY A 220 17.94 28.55 7.89
N ALA A 221 17.33 29.68 8.23
CA ALA A 221 16.78 29.94 9.57
C ALA A 221 15.29 29.52 9.70
N ASN A 222 14.86 28.49 8.95
CA ASN A 222 13.46 28.04 9.00
C ASN A 222 13.24 27.10 10.20
N GLY A 223 12.09 27.26 10.85
CA GLY A 223 11.71 26.45 12.01
C GLY A 223 11.27 25.03 11.67
N ASP A 224 11.34 24.16 12.68
CA ASP A 224 10.89 22.78 12.58
C ASP A 224 9.37 22.68 12.40
N SER A 225 8.94 21.67 11.66
CA SER A 225 7.54 21.28 11.48
C SER A 225 7.29 19.92 12.11
N LYS A 226 6.09 19.74 12.66
CA LYS A 226 5.68 18.50 13.33
C LYS A 226 4.29 18.09 12.89
N LYS A 227 4.08 16.79 12.68
CA LYS A 227 2.78 16.27 12.23
C LYS A 227 2.49 14.90 12.82
N LEU A 228 1.29 14.75 13.37
CA LEU A 228 0.65 13.45 13.57
C LEU A 228 -0.01 13.05 12.24
N GLN A 229 0.57 12.05 11.57
CA GLN A 229 0.11 11.57 10.28
C GLN A 229 -1.06 10.59 10.43
N GLU A 230 -0.94 9.65 11.36
CA GLU A 230 -2.00 8.72 11.75
C GLU A 230 -2.10 8.62 13.28
N GLY A 231 -3.30 8.37 13.79
CA GLY A 231 -3.60 8.25 15.20
C GLY A 231 -5.01 7.67 15.34
N TYR A 232 -5.11 6.35 15.45
CA TYR A 232 -6.40 5.66 15.40
C TYR A 232 -6.41 4.39 16.26
N ILE A 233 -7.62 3.95 16.55
CA ILE A 233 -7.93 2.67 17.18
C ILE A 233 -8.52 1.76 16.12
N LYS A 234 -8.04 0.52 16.04
CA LYS A 234 -8.63 -0.57 15.26
C LYS A 234 -9.20 -1.59 16.22
N PHE A 235 -10.39 -2.10 15.94
CA PHE A 235 -10.92 -3.27 16.62
C PHE A 235 -11.90 -4.04 15.73
N SER A 236 -12.12 -5.32 16.04
CA SER A 236 -12.99 -6.20 15.27
C SER A 236 -14.11 -6.74 16.16
N SER A 237 -15.30 -6.94 15.59
CA SER A 237 -16.43 -7.57 16.28
C SER A 237 -17.22 -8.43 15.28
N GLY A 238 -17.16 -9.74 15.47
CA GLY A 238 -17.71 -10.70 14.51
C GLY A 238 -17.08 -10.51 13.13
N ASN A 239 -17.92 -10.25 12.13
CA ASN A 239 -17.49 -10.05 10.74
C ASN A 239 -17.25 -8.56 10.38
N VAL A 240 -17.13 -7.67 11.36
CA VAL A 240 -16.95 -6.23 11.12
C VAL A 240 -15.64 -5.73 11.72
N ASP A 241 -14.85 -5.07 10.88
CA ASP A 241 -13.64 -4.34 11.26
C ASP A 241 -13.93 -2.84 11.38
N TYR A 242 -13.54 -2.25 12.52
CA TYR A 242 -13.69 -0.83 12.80
C TYR A 242 -12.33 -0.13 12.87
N ARG A 243 -12.27 1.11 12.38
CA ARG A 243 -11.11 2.00 12.52
C ARG A 243 -11.57 3.42 12.77
N ILE A 244 -11.21 3.98 13.93
CA ILE A 244 -11.67 5.31 14.38
C ILE A 244 -10.46 6.16 14.75
N GLY A 245 -10.36 7.35 14.15
CA GLY A 245 -9.29 8.32 14.39
C GLY A 245 -8.71 8.90 13.11
N ARG A 246 -7.54 9.52 13.20
CA ARG A 246 -6.80 10.05 12.04
C ARG A 246 -6.13 8.90 11.30
N GLN A 247 -6.43 8.76 10.01
CA GLN A 247 -6.02 7.61 9.22
C GLN A 247 -5.80 7.96 7.76
N ILE A 248 -4.76 7.37 7.17
CA ILE A 248 -4.60 7.29 5.72
C ILE A 248 -5.55 6.19 5.24
N ILE A 249 -6.44 6.56 4.31
CA ILE A 249 -7.40 5.66 3.69
C ILE A 249 -7.08 5.62 2.20
N VAL A 250 -6.61 4.45 1.76
CA VAL A 250 -6.33 4.18 0.35
C VAL A 250 -7.42 3.27 -0.18
N TRP A 251 -8.01 3.65 -1.32
CA TRP A 251 -8.93 2.83 -2.09
C TRP A 251 -8.71 3.10 -3.58
N GLY A 252 -9.22 2.23 -4.45
CA GLY A 252 -8.76 2.12 -5.83
C GLY A 252 -7.67 1.06 -5.97
N ARG A 253 -7.51 0.53 -7.18
CA ARG A 253 -6.56 -0.56 -7.49
C ARG A 253 -5.45 -0.10 -8.44
N ALA A 254 -5.63 1.02 -9.15
CA ALA A 254 -4.61 1.50 -10.07
C ALA A 254 -3.37 2.05 -9.33
N ASP A 255 -2.19 1.71 -9.84
CA ASP A 255 -0.92 2.27 -9.36
C ASP A 255 -0.81 3.74 -9.75
N ARG A 256 -0.31 4.59 -8.84
CA ARG A 256 0.10 6.00 -9.08
C ARG A 256 -1.01 6.96 -9.53
N LEU A 257 -1.65 6.72 -10.68
CA LEU A 257 -2.80 7.46 -11.18
C LEU A 257 -4.09 6.80 -10.68
N ASN A 258 -4.81 7.48 -9.80
CA ASN A 258 -5.99 6.93 -9.14
C ASN A 258 -7.18 7.90 -9.29
N PRO A 259 -8.18 7.58 -10.13
CA PRO A 259 -9.39 8.38 -10.30
C PRO A 259 -10.29 8.49 -9.06
N THR A 260 -10.18 7.58 -8.10
CA THR A 260 -11.05 7.54 -6.92
C THR A 260 -10.40 8.07 -5.64
N ASP A 261 -9.14 8.53 -5.67
CA ASP A 261 -8.41 9.07 -4.50
C ASP A 261 -8.97 10.41 -4.00
N ASN A 262 -10.06 10.35 -3.24
CA ASN A 262 -10.82 11.50 -2.73
C ASN A 262 -10.85 11.57 -1.18
N LEU A 263 -10.22 10.62 -0.49
CA LEU A 263 -10.34 10.47 0.98
C LEU A 263 -9.13 10.97 1.75
N THR A 264 -7.94 10.84 1.16
CA THR A 264 -6.67 11.12 1.83
C THR A 264 -6.03 12.36 1.20
N PRO A 265 -5.94 13.48 1.93
CA PRO A 265 -5.22 14.64 1.45
C PRO A 265 -3.72 14.34 1.30
N ARG A 266 -3.08 15.17 0.47
CA ARG A 266 -1.66 15.08 0.15
C ARG A 266 -1.03 16.46 0.26
N ASN A 267 0.20 16.51 0.74
CA ASN A 267 1.05 17.69 0.66
C ASN A 267 2.07 17.53 -0.46
N PHE A 268 1.76 18.13 -1.61
CA PHE A 268 2.61 18.10 -2.81
C PHE A 268 3.85 18.98 -2.68
N THR A 269 3.94 19.80 -1.62
CA THR A 269 5.10 20.65 -1.34
C THR A 269 6.15 19.95 -0.45
N LEU A 270 5.84 18.76 0.07
CA LEU A 270 6.75 18.02 0.94
C LEU A 270 7.99 17.54 0.15
N LEU A 271 9.18 17.83 0.68
CA LEU A 271 10.46 17.42 0.11
C LEU A 271 10.78 15.97 0.50
N THR A 272 10.17 15.02 -0.21
CA THR A 272 10.40 13.59 0.00
C THR A 272 10.65 12.88 -1.33
N PRO A 273 11.58 11.89 -1.38
CA PRO A 273 11.73 10.97 -2.49
C PRO A 273 10.53 10.04 -2.68
N GLU A 274 9.80 9.74 -1.60
CA GLU A 274 8.73 8.75 -1.58
C GLU A 274 7.35 9.43 -1.61
N GLU A 275 6.53 9.08 -2.61
CA GLU A 275 5.25 9.76 -2.82
C GLU A 275 4.23 9.48 -1.73
N ASP A 276 4.28 8.30 -1.12
CA ASP A 276 3.36 7.93 -0.05
C ASP A 276 3.58 8.76 1.22
N ASP A 277 4.78 9.30 1.44
CA ASP A 277 5.05 10.23 2.55
C ASP A 277 4.25 11.54 2.41
N GLN A 278 3.80 11.89 1.19
CA GLN A 278 2.99 13.08 0.96
C GLN A 278 1.58 12.94 1.53
N ARG A 279 1.11 11.71 1.82
CA ARG A 279 -0.24 11.46 2.33
C ARG A 279 -0.38 11.94 3.76
N ILE A 280 -1.51 12.59 4.07
CA ILE A 280 -1.85 13.05 5.40
C ILE A 280 -3.13 12.34 5.81
N GLY A 281 -3.15 11.68 6.98
CA GLY A 281 -4.34 10.97 7.42
C GLY A 281 -5.51 11.91 7.68
N SER A 282 -6.72 11.50 7.33
CA SER A 282 -7.98 12.20 7.61
C SER A 282 -8.60 11.70 8.90
N LEU A 283 -9.25 12.57 9.67
CA LEU A 283 -10.11 12.12 10.78
C LEU A 283 -11.31 11.35 10.20
N ALA A 284 -11.48 10.10 10.59
CA ALA A 284 -12.56 9.25 10.08
C ALA A 284 -12.99 8.16 11.07
N ALA A 285 -14.23 7.71 10.91
CA ALA A 285 -14.70 6.41 11.37
C ALA A 285 -14.98 5.54 10.15
N LYS A 286 -14.34 4.37 10.10
CA LYS A 286 -14.49 3.37 9.04
C LYS A 286 -15.01 2.07 9.66
N ALA A 287 -15.99 1.46 9.01
CA ALA A 287 -16.48 0.12 9.32
C ALA A 287 -16.45 -0.72 8.04
N THR A 288 -15.94 -1.94 8.11
CA THR A 288 -15.91 -2.88 6.98
C THR A 288 -16.54 -4.19 7.40
N TYR A 289 -17.68 -4.52 6.80
CA TYR A 289 -18.33 -5.81 6.97
C TYR A 289 -17.79 -6.80 5.93
N HIS A 290 -17.39 -7.98 6.37
CA HIS A 290 -16.85 -9.04 5.53
C HIS A 290 -17.86 -10.20 5.38
N SER A 291 -18.04 -10.72 4.17
CA SER A 291 -18.89 -11.87 3.87
C SER A 291 -18.33 -12.66 2.70
N HIS A 292 -17.67 -13.79 3.01
CA HIS A 292 -16.95 -14.64 2.04
C HIS A 292 -15.99 -13.80 1.17
N GLU A 293 -16.23 -13.75 -0.13
CA GLU A 293 -15.45 -13.00 -1.13
C GLU A 293 -15.82 -11.51 -1.20
N ASN A 294 -16.83 -11.07 -0.44
CA ASN A 294 -17.34 -9.70 -0.53
C ASN A 294 -17.03 -8.91 0.75
N SER A 295 -16.87 -7.60 0.61
CA SER A 295 -16.84 -6.67 1.73
C SER A 295 -17.61 -5.39 1.41
N LEU A 296 -18.24 -4.83 2.44
CA LEU A 296 -18.92 -3.55 2.38
C LEU A 296 -18.27 -2.61 3.39
N THR A 297 -17.62 -1.57 2.89
CA THR A 297 -16.98 -0.53 3.68
C THR A 297 -17.84 0.73 3.71
N GLY A 298 -18.14 1.22 4.91
CA GLY A 298 -18.67 2.55 5.15
C GLY A 298 -17.65 3.44 5.85
N ILE A 299 -17.56 4.70 5.43
CA ILE A 299 -16.61 5.68 5.95
C ILE A 299 -17.35 6.99 6.19
N TRP A 300 -17.21 7.50 7.40
CA TRP A 300 -17.64 8.83 7.80
C TRP A 300 -16.42 9.69 8.14
N LEU A 301 -16.33 10.86 7.51
CA LEU A 301 -15.24 11.82 7.66
C LEU A 301 -15.82 13.15 8.17
N PRO A 302 -15.69 13.47 9.46
CA PRO A 302 -16.08 14.77 9.99
C PRO A 302 -15.05 15.84 9.58
N GLY A 303 -15.50 16.85 8.82
CA GLY A 303 -14.64 17.93 8.33
C GLY A 303 -13.64 17.48 7.26
N MET A 304 -12.63 18.30 7.03
CA MET A 304 -11.60 18.05 6.03
C MET A 304 -10.27 18.72 6.36
N ASP A 305 -9.19 18.03 6.02
CA ASP A 305 -7.88 18.61 5.80
C ASP A 305 -7.67 18.62 4.26
N PRO A 306 -7.41 19.76 3.63
CA PRO A 306 -7.29 19.83 2.17
C PRO A 306 -5.90 19.42 1.68
N HIS A 307 -5.78 19.21 0.36
CA HIS A 307 -4.48 19.10 -0.28
C HIS A 307 -3.68 20.40 -0.14
N VAL A 308 -2.36 20.27 -0.04
CA VAL A 308 -1.43 21.40 -0.07
C VAL A 308 -0.70 21.38 -1.40
N PHE A 309 -0.94 22.41 -2.21
CA PHE A 309 -0.35 22.57 -3.54
C PHE A 309 0.73 23.65 -3.55
N PRO A 310 1.70 23.57 -4.48
CA PRO A 310 2.52 24.73 -4.80
C PRO A 310 1.67 25.85 -5.40
N VAL A 311 1.83 27.06 -4.87
CA VAL A 311 1.16 28.26 -5.38
C VAL A 311 2.23 29.31 -5.66
N ALA A 312 2.38 29.70 -6.92
CA ALA A 312 3.35 30.71 -7.31
C ALA A 312 2.99 32.07 -6.71
N THR A 313 3.95 32.72 -6.07
CA THR A 313 3.79 34.08 -5.55
C THR A 313 3.57 35.04 -6.71
N THR A 314 2.39 35.66 -6.76
CA THR A 314 2.05 36.66 -7.79
C THR A 314 1.92 38.03 -7.14
N PRO A 315 2.71 39.04 -7.53
CA PRO A 315 2.62 40.38 -6.95
C PRO A 315 1.19 40.94 -7.01
N GLY A 316 0.70 41.48 -5.89
CA GLY A 316 -0.65 42.04 -5.80
C GLY A 316 -1.78 41.01 -5.77
N VAL A 317 -1.48 39.71 -5.62
CA VAL A 317 -2.46 38.65 -5.40
C VAL A 317 -2.19 37.98 -4.06
N PHE A 318 -3.22 37.89 -3.23
CA PHE A 318 -3.16 37.18 -1.95
C PHE A 318 -4.11 36.00 -1.99
N PHE A 319 -3.73 34.90 -1.33
CA PHE A 319 -4.59 33.72 -1.20
C PHE A 319 -5.08 33.57 0.23
N THR A 320 -6.38 33.40 0.37
CA THR A 320 -7.03 33.02 1.64
C THR A 320 -7.71 31.67 1.47
N GLN A 321 -7.90 30.94 2.57
CA GLN A 321 -8.44 29.59 2.52
C GLN A 321 -9.77 29.51 3.27
N HIS A 322 -10.79 29.00 2.61
CA HIS A 322 -12.09 28.71 3.20
C HIS A 322 -12.29 27.21 3.34
N ILE A 323 -12.13 26.67 4.55
CA ILE A 323 -12.28 25.23 4.82
C ILE A 323 -13.69 24.96 5.37
N PRO A 324 -14.58 24.29 4.63
CA PRO A 324 -15.93 24.01 5.09
C PRO A 324 -15.94 22.95 6.19
N ARG A 325 -16.77 23.18 7.22
CA ARG A 325 -17.00 22.20 8.30
C ARG A 325 -18.18 21.31 7.96
N THR A 326 -18.03 20.48 6.91
CA THR A 326 -19.08 19.54 6.50
C THR A 326 -18.63 18.09 6.63
N ASN A 327 -19.61 17.21 6.85
CA ASN A 327 -19.37 15.78 6.83
C ASN A 327 -19.20 15.29 5.39
N ARG A 328 -18.28 14.34 5.22
CA ARG A 328 -18.05 13.62 3.98
C ARG A 328 -18.31 12.14 4.23
N ILE A 329 -18.95 11.48 3.28
CA ILE A 329 -19.33 10.07 3.39
C ILE A 329 -18.81 9.29 2.20
N ALA A 330 -18.49 8.04 2.45
CA ALA A 330 -17.90 7.16 1.47
C ALA A 330 -18.42 5.73 1.69
N LEU A 331 -18.80 5.07 0.60
CA LEU A 331 -19.23 3.68 0.59
C LEU A 331 -18.43 2.94 -0.48
N LYS A 332 -18.00 1.72 -0.18
CA LYS A 332 -17.33 0.83 -1.15
C LYS A 332 -17.84 -0.59 -0.97
N PHE A 333 -18.29 -1.20 -2.06
CA PHE A 333 -18.52 -2.64 -2.15
C PHE A 333 -17.36 -3.25 -2.92
N ASP A 334 -16.68 -4.21 -2.34
CA ASP A 334 -15.52 -4.88 -2.91
C ASP A 334 -15.76 -6.39 -2.97
N ARG A 335 -15.40 -6.99 -4.10
CA ARG A 335 -15.41 -8.43 -4.28
C ARG A 335 -14.00 -8.87 -4.66
N SER A 336 -13.42 -9.74 -3.85
CA SER A 336 -12.06 -10.25 -4.01
C SER A 336 -12.03 -11.77 -3.84
N GLY A 337 -11.18 -12.47 -4.60
CA GLY A 337 -10.96 -13.93 -4.47
C GLY A 337 -11.42 -14.79 -5.65
N GLY A 338 -11.95 -14.18 -6.72
CA GLY A 338 -12.22 -14.85 -8.00
C GLY A 338 -11.13 -14.58 -9.05
N ASP A 339 -11.41 -14.88 -10.33
CA ASP A 339 -10.48 -14.58 -11.44
C ASP A 339 -10.28 -13.07 -11.66
N VAL A 340 -11.27 -12.27 -11.25
CA VAL A 340 -11.27 -10.82 -11.33
C VAL A 340 -11.73 -10.26 -9.99
N ASP A 341 -10.85 -9.49 -9.36
CA ASP A 341 -11.21 -8.66 -8.22
C ASP A 341 -11.79 -7.35 -8.74
N TRP A 342 -12.88 -6.87 -8.15
CA TRP A 342 -13.48 -5.60 -8.56
C TRP A 342 -14.18 -4.92 -7.40
N SER A 343 -14.38 -3.62 -7.54
CA SER A 343 -15.15 -2.87 -6.57
C SER A 343 -15.92 -1.71 -7.20
N ALA A 344 -16.96 -1.29 -6.51
CA ALA A 344 -17.71 -0.08 -6.80
C ALA A 344 -17.68 0.82 -5.57
N SER A 345 -17.42 2.10 -5.76
CA SER A 345 -17.32 3.09 -4.70
C SER A 345 -18.16 4.32 -4.98
N TYR A 346 -18.67 4.93 -3.93
CA TYR A 346 -19.39 6.19 -3.98
C TYR A 346 -18.87 7.12 -2.88
N TYR A 347 -18.59 8.35 -3.26
CA TYR A 347 -18.16 9.41 -2.36
C TYR A 347 -19.09 10.62 -2.51
N ASN A 348 -19.43 11.24 -1.38
CA ASN A 348 -20.18 12.50 -1.35
C ASN A 348 -19.62 13.39 -0.24
N GLY A 349 -19.06 14.55 -0.60
CA GLY A 349 -18.44 15.45 0.36
C GLY A 349 -17.73 16.63 -0.30
N SER A 350 -17.14 17.50 0.53
CA SER A 350 -16.27 18.59 0.04
C SER A 350 -14.99 18.06 -0.59
N ASP A 351 -14.64 18.65 -1.72
CA ASP A 351 -13.45 18.32 -2.50
C ASP A 351 -12.16 18.71 -1.75
N LEU A 352 -11.18 17.81 -1.72
CA LEU A 352 -9.88 18.05 -1.08
C LEU A 352 -9.05 19.10 -1.83
N THR A 353 -9.31 19.27 -3.13
CA THR A 353 -8.66 20.30 -3.96
C THR A 353 -9.61 21.49 -4.10
N PRO A 354 -9.12 22.73 -3.90
CA PRO A 354 -9.98 23.89 -3.94
C PRO A 354 -10.30 24.34 -5.37
N ASP A 355 -11.42 25.03 -5.50
CA ASP A 355 -11.72 25.98 -6.57
C ASP A 355 -11.23 27.38 -6.18
N ILE A 356 -11.26 28.33 -7.11
CA ILE A 356 -10.85 29.72 -6.86
C ILE A 356 -12.07 30.62 -6.91
N ALA A 357 -12.37 31.30 -5.81
CA ALA A 357 -13.29 32.43 -5.79
C ALA A 357 -12.52 33.76 -5.76
N ILE A 358 -13.10 34.81 -6.34
CA ILE A 358 -12.56 36.16 -6.28
C ILE A 358 -13.13 36.85 -5.03
N GLY A 359 -12.26 37.21 -4.09
CA GLY A 359 -12.59 37.93 -2.88
C GLY A 359 -12.48 39.45 -3.06
N ALA A 360 -12.23 40.14 -1.95
CA ALA A 360 -12.08 41.59 -1.95
C ALA A 360 -10.90 42.05 -2.82
N THR A 361 -11.13 43.08 -3.64
CA THR A 361 -10.08 43.80 -4.37
C THR A 361 -9.80 45.11 -3.66
N THR A 362 -8.56 45.32 -3.26
CA THR A 362 -8.10 46.49 -2.47
C THR A 362 -6.93 47.17 -3.17
N PRO A 363 -6.55 48.41 -2.80
CA PRO A 363 -5.35 49.05 -3.33
C PRO A 363 -4.06 48.24 -3.10
N SER A 364 -4.03 47.39 -2.07
CA SER A 364 -2.90 46.49 -1.78
C SER A 364 -2.85 45.26 -2.69
N GLY A 365 -3.94 44.94 -3.39
CA GLY A 365 -4.06 43.77 -4.25
C GLY A 365 -5.43 43.08 -4.21
N THR A 366 -5.54 41.98 -4.94
CA THR A 366 -6.75 41.15 -5.03
C THR A 366 -6.62 39.91 -4.16
N ASN A 367 -7.62 39.65 -3.31
CA ASN A 367 -7.71 38.40 -2.56
C ASN A 367 -8.40 37.32 -3.42
N LEU A 368 -7.74 36.19 -3.63
CA LEU A 368 -8.32 34.96 -4.16
C LEU A 368 -8.57 33.98 -3.02
N ILE A 369 -9.71 33.33 -3.05
CA ILE A 369 -10.15 32.42 -1.99
C ILE A 369 -10.09 30.99 -2.53
N PHE A 370 -9.31 30.13 -1.88
CA PHE A 370 -9.40 28.70 -2.05
C PHE A 370 -10.69 28.21 -1.41
N ASP A 371 -11.66 27.83 -2.23
CA ASP A 371 -12.99 27.41 -1.80
C ASP A 371 -13.26 25.94 -2.14
N HIS A 372 -13.76 25.17 -1.19
CA HIS A 372 -13.85 23.70 -1.28
C HIS A 372 -15.28 23.24 -1.50
N ASN A 373 -15.69 23.21 -2.77
CA ASN A 373 -17.03 22.84 -3.17
C ASN A 373 -17.35 21.36 -2.96
N ARG A 374 -18.64 21.03 -2.83
CA ARG A 374 -19.10 19.64 -2.73
C ARG A 374 -19.01 18.93 -4.09
N ILE A 375 -18.56 17.69 -4.04
CA ILE A 375 -18.53 16.78 -5.18
C ILE A 375 -19.18 15.46 -4.82
N ARG A 376 -19.63 14.75 -5.86
CA ARG A 376 -20.04 13.35 -5.78
C ARG A 376 -19.19 12.57 -6.77
N VAL A 377 -18.67 11.43 -6.35
CA VAL A 377 -17.83 10.57 -7.20
C VAL A 377 -18.40 9.17 -7.17
N LEU A 378 -18.71 8.63 -8.35
CA LEU A 378 -19.00 7.21 -8.55
C LEU A 378 -17.76 6.59 -9.20
N GLY A 379 -17.16 5.61 -8.54
CA GLY A 379 -15.94 4.93 -8.96
C GLY A 379 -16.14 3.44 -9.13
N MET A 380 -15.37 2.85 -10.02
CA MET A 380 -15.25 1.40 -10.18
C MET A 380 -13.78 1.05 -10.45
N ASP A 381 -13.32 -0.05 -9.86
CA ASP A 381 -11.99 -0.61 -10.12
C ASP A 381 -12.08 -2.12 -10.37
N ALA A 382 -11.13 -2.64 -11.14
CA ALA A 382 -10.98 -4.06 -11.42
C ALA A 382 -9.50 -4.42 -11.56
N ALA A 383 -9.13 -5.62 -11.11
CA ALA A 383 -7.80 -6.18 -11.26
C ALA A 383 -7.89 -7.68 -11.54
N THR A 384 -7.00 -8.18 -12.39
CA THR A 384 -6.88 -9.61 -12.71
C THR A 384 -5.44 -9.94 -13.10
N VAL A 385 -5.09 -11.22 -13.05
CA VAL A 385 -3.79 -11.72 -13.52
C VAL A 385 -4.05 -12.70 -14.66
N ILE A 386 -3.53 -12.40 -15.84
CA ILE A 386 -3.63 -13.26 -17.03
C ILE A 386 -2.23 -13.72 -17.40
N GLY A 387 -1.91 -14.99 -17.13
CA GLY A 387 -0.58 -15.54 -17.33
C GLY A 387 0.46 -14.85 -16.45
N ARG A 388 1.34 -14.05 -17.07
CA ARG A 388 2.40 -13.28 -16.37
C ARG A 388 2.11 -11.77 -16.32
N TYR A 389 0.90 -11.36 -16.68
CA TYR A 389 0.50 -9.95 -16.75
C TYR A 389 -0.51 -9.65 -15.65
N GLY A 390 -0.20 -8.68 -14.79
CA GLY A 390 -1.18 -8.05 -13.93
C GLY A 390 -1.90 -6.97 -14.72
N LEU A 391 -3.23 -7.04 -14.80
CA LEU A 391 -4.05 -6.03 -15.48
C LEU A 391 -4.89 -5.29 -14.44
N ARG A 392 -4.98 -3.97 -14.57
CA ARG A 392 -5.77 -3.12 -13.68
C ARG A 392 -6.50 -2.05 -14.49
N ALA A 393 -7.74 -1.79 -14.11
CA ALA A 393 -8.54 -0.71 -14.67
C ALA A 393 -9.32 -0.01 -13.55
N GLU A 394 -9.44 1.30 -13.66
CA GLU A 394 -10.17 2.13 -12.72
C GLU A 394 -10.84 3.29 -13.47
N ALA A 395 -12.10 3.56 -13.16
CA ALA A 395 -12.86 4.63 -13.78
C ALA A 395 -13.73 5.33 -12.75
N ALA A 396 -13.87 6.64 -12.88
CA ALA A 396 -14.70 7.45 -12.03
C ALA A 396 -15.40 8.55 -12.81
N TYR A 397 -16.64 8.84 -12.43
CA TYR A 397 -17.34 10.06 -12.84
C TYR A 397 -17.53 10.97 -11.64
N THR A 398 -17.10 12.22 -11.78
CA THR A 398 -17.23 13.26 -10.73
C THR A 398 -18.26 14.29 -11.14
N TRP A 399 -19.35 14.38 -10.35
CA TRP A 399 -20.29 15.49 -10.40
C TRP A 399 -19.81 16.62 -9.50
N THR A 400 -19.94 17.85 -9.99
CA THR A 400 -19.58 19.08 -9.26
C THR A 400 -20.80 19.99 -9.13
N VAL A 401 -20.65 21.11 -8.40
CA VAL A 401 -21.68 22.16 -8.30
C VAL A 401 -21.69 23.12 -9.50
N ASN A 402 -20.82 22.88 -10.51
CA ASN A 402 -20.73 23.71 -11.71
C ASN A 402 -22.09 23.86 -12.39
N THR A 403 -22.47 25.11 -12.66
CA THR A 403 -23.80 25.45 -13.19
C THR A 403 -23.86 25.47 -14.71
N GLY A 404 -22.71 25.31 -15.40
CA GLY A 404 -22.65 25.26 -16.86
C GLY A 404 -21.28 25.64 -17.41
N ALA A 405 -21.20 25.77 -18.73
CA ALA A 405 -19.94 26.09 -19.43
C ALA A 405 -19.39 27.48 -19.04
N ASN A 406 -20.25 28.45 -18.75
CA ASN A 406 -19.86 29.83 -18.40
C ASN A 406 -19.49 30.02 -16.92
N ASP A 407 -19.55 28.96 -16.13
CA ASP A 407 -19.04 28.94 -14.77
C ASP A 407 -17.57 28.48 -14.82
N PHE A 408 -16.66 29.46 -14.71
CA PHE A 408 -15.22 29.31 -14.93
C PHE A 408 -14.41 29.16 -13.64
N LEU A 409 -15.01 29.54 -12.51
CA LEU A 409 -14.35 29.55 -11.20
C LEU A 409 -14.53 28.25 -10.45
N VAL A 410 -15.57 27.47 -10.80
CA VAL A 410 -15.86 26.15 -10.26
C VAL A 410 -15.36 25.05 -11.20
N LYS A 411 -14.72 24.03 -10.62
CA LYS A 411 -14.37 22.79 -11.32
C LYS A 411 -15.53 22.18 -12.09
N LYS A 412 -15.28 21.77 -13.33
CA LYS A 412 -16.30 21.20 -14.22
C LYS A 412 -16.47 19.69 -13.99
N PRO A 413 -17.67 19.11 -14.22
CA PRO A 413 -17.88 17.68 -14.14
C PRO A 413 -17.06 16.94 -15.19
N PHE A 414 -16.54 15.77 -14.82
CA PHE A 414 -15.64 15.02 -15.69
C PHE A 414 -15.67 13.51 -15.41
N PHE A 415 -15.38 12.76 -16.46
CA PHE A 415 -15.04 11.35 -16.42
C PHE A 415 -13.52 11.20 -16.38
N TYR A 416 -13.00 10.27 -15.57
CA TYR A 416 -11.57 9.95 -15.50
C TYR A 416 -11.37 8.44 -15.40
N MET A 417 -10.58 7.88 -16.31
CA MET A 417 -10.25 6.46 -16.40
C MET A 417 -8.75 6.27 -16.48
N VAL A 418 -8.27 5.19 -15.84
CA VAL A 418 -6.92 4.65 -15.98
C VAL A 418 -7.04 3.16 -16.24
N MET A 419 -6.29 2.63 -17.20
CA MET A 419 -6.17 1.20 -17.44
C MET A 419 -4.74 0.86 -17.79
N GLY A 420 -4.26 -0.29 -17.37
CA GLY A 420 -2.88 -0.66 -17.58
C GLY A 420 -2.57 -2.08 -17.19
N GLY A 421 -1.30 -2.43 -17.33
CA GLY A 421 -0.79 -3.67 -16.83
C GLY A 421 0.67 -3.60 -16.49
N ASP A 422 1.10 -4.56 -15.71
CA ASP A 422 2.49 -4.74 -15.34
C ASP A 422 2.94 -6.18 -15.59
N ARG A 423 4.26 -6.31 -15.79
CA ARG A 423 4.92 -7.60 -15.93
C ARG A 423 6.36 -7.49 -15.46
N THR A 424 6.81 -8.53 -14.76
CA THR A 424 8.22 -8.76 -14.49
C THR A 424 8.83 -9.64 -15.58
N PHE A 425 9.92 -9.17 -16.18
CA PHE A 425 10.74 -9.83 -17.16
C PHE A 425 12.05 -10.29 -16.51
N PHE A 426 12.56 -11.42 -16.96
CA PHE A 426 13.71 -12.08 -16.33
C PHE A 426 13.43 -12.25 -14.83
N ASP A 427 14.40 -11.95 -13.97
CA ASP A 427 14.25 -12.09 -12.53
C ASP A 427 13.74 -10.82 -11.84
N TYR A 428 14.06 -9.63 -12.38
CA TYR A 428 13.90 -8.37 -11.65
C TYR A 428 13.36 -7.17 -12.44
N LEU A 429 13.33 -7.23 -13.77
CA LEU A 429 12.90 -6.07 -14.58
C LEU A 429 11.37 -5.97 -14.58
N ASN A 430 10.81 -5.10 -13.74
CA ASN A 430 9.38 -4.81 -13.72
C ASN A 430 9.06 -3.65 -14.67
N ILE A 431 8.11 -3.86 -15.58
CA ILE A 431 7.56 -2.80 -16.43
C ILE A 431 6.08 -2.70 -16.15
N ASN A 432 5.64 -1.52 -15.73
CA ASN A 432 4.26 -1.13 -15.59
C ASN A 432 3.93 -0.06 -16.63
N PHE A 433 2.82 -0.26 -17.34
CA PHE A 433 2.31 0.66 -18.35
C PHE A 433 0.84 0.94 -18.06
N GLN A 434 0.46 2.21 -18.10
CA GLN A 434 -0.92 2.65 -17.93
C GLN A 434 -1.27 3.70 -18.97
N TYR A 435 -2.49 3.62 -19.49
CA TYR A 435 -3.15 4.66 -20.25
C TYR A 435 -4.17 5.36 -19.36
N TYR A 436 -4.25 6.69 -19.47
CA TYR A 436 -5.26 7.46 -18.76
C TYR A 436 -6.05 8.35 -19.73
N LEU A 437 -7.34 8.57 -19.41
CA LEU A 437 -8.24 9.44 -20.15
C LEU A 437 -9.10 10.23 -19.18
N ARG A 438 -9.14 11.54 -19.35
CA ARG A 438 -10.05 12.47 -18.69
C ARG A 438 -10.88 13.20 -19.72
N HIS A 439 -12.19 13.24 -19.52
CA HIS A 439 -13.14 13.94 -20.39
C HIS A 439 -14.04 14.87 -19.57
N VAL A 440 -14.06 16.16 -19.91
CA VAL A 440 -14.77 17.24 -19.22
C VAL A 440 -16.02 17.63 -20.01
N THR A 441 -17.21 17.51 -19.42
CA THR A 441 -18.49 17.69 -20.12
C THR A 441 -18.78 19.17 -20.43
N ASN A 442 -18.68 20.04 -19.41
CA ASN A 442 -19.00 21.48 -19.51
C ASN A 442 -17.78 22.34 -19.87
N TYR A 443 -16.88 21.81 -20.70
CA TYR A 443 -15.62 22.47 -21.01
C TYR A 443 -15.81 23.84 -21.69
N SER A 444 -15.02 24.80 -21.24
CA SER A 444 -14.87 26.15 -21.78
C SER A 444 -13.41 26.54 -21.64
N ASP A 445 -12.81 27.15 -22.68
CA ASP A 445 -11.39 27.52 -22.62
C ASP A 445 -11.20 28.75 -21.71
N PRO A 446 -10.47 28.62 -20.59
CA PRO A 446 -10.21 29.76 -19.69
C PRO A 446 -9.40 30.87 -20.38
N GLN A 447 -8.63 30.58 -21.43
CA GLN A 447 -7.84 31.59 -22.16
C GLN A 447 -8.70 32.53 -23.00
N ALA A 448 -9.90 32.09 -23.39
CA ALA A 448 -10.84 32.86 -24.20
C ALA A 448 -11.63 33.92 -23.40
N ILE A 449 -11.45 33.99 -22.08
CA ILE A 449 -12.13 34.94 -21.21
C ILE A 449 -11.58 36.36 -21.45
N ALA A 450 -12.49 37.31 -21.72
CA ALA A 450 -12.12 38.70 -22.00
C ALA A 450 -11.69 39.49 -20.75
N ASP A 451 -12.38 39.29 -19.62
CA ASP A 451 -12.05 39.93 -18.34
C ASP A 451 -10.69 39.40 -17.83
N PRO A 452 -9.66 40.27 -17.66
CA PRO A 452 -8.33 39.82 -17.25
C PRO A 452 -8.27 39.16 -15.87
N LEU A 453 -9.05 39.65 -14.90
CA LEU A 453 -9.05 39.12 -13.53
C LEU A 453 -9.78 37.78 -13.48
N LEU A 454 -10.96 37.70 -14.11
CA LEU A 454 -11.70 36.44 -14.23
C LEU A 454 -10.89 35.40 -15.00
N ARG A 455 -10.21 35.79 -16.09
CA ARG A 455 -9.30 34.91 -16.85
C ARG A 455 -8.19 34.37 -15.96
N PHE A 456 -7.53 35.24 -15.19
CA PHE A 456 -6.46 34.82 -14.29
C PHE A 456 -6.97 33.79 -13.27
N ALA A 457 -8.08 34.07 -12.58
CA ALA A 457 -8.67 33.15 -11.60
C ALA A 457 -9.10 31.82 -12.24
N ALA A 458 -9.75 31.85 -13.41
CA ALA A 458 -10.18 30.67 -14.14
C ALA A 458 -9.00 29.78 -14.60
N ILE A 459 -7.87 30.39 -14.99
CA ILE A 459 -6.63 29.66 -15.31
C ILE A 459 -6.09 28.96 -14.06
N GLN A 460 -6.12 29.59 -12.89
CA GLN A 460 -5.68 28.96 -11.64
C GLN A 460 -6.60 27.78 -11.24
N THR A 461 -7.92 27.93 -11.30
CA THR A 461 -8.88 26.82 -11.09
C THR A 461 -8.59 25.68 -12.05
N SER A 462 -8.44 25.97 -13.35
CA SER A 462 -8.17 24.96 -14.38
C SER A 462 -6.82 24.28 -14.19
N ALA A 463 -5.84 24.96 -13.61
CA ALA A 463 -4.52 24.41 -13.31
C ALA A 463 -4.57 23.38 -12.17
N LEU A 464 -5.24 23.72 -11.06
CA LEU A 464 -5.41 22.81 -9.92
C LEU A 464 -6.08 21.50 -10.34
N TRP A 465 -7.08 21.61 -11.22
CA TRP A 465 -7.85 20.48 -11.70
C TRP A 465 -7.30 19.81 -12.93
N ASN A 466 -6.28 20.37 -13.57
CA ASN A 466 -5.82 19.98 -14.91
C ASN A 466 -7.03 19.83 -15.86
N GLN A 467 -7.74 20.94 -16.12
CA GLN A 467 -8.90 21.02 -17.03
C GLN A 467 -8.65 22.02 -18.18
N PHE A 468 -7.46 21.95 -18.79
CA PHE A 468 -7.07 22.85 -19.88
C PHE A 468 -7.63 22.46 -21.25
N SER A 469 -8.16 21.25 -21.40
CA SER A 469 -8.83 20.78 -22.63
C SER A 469 -10.03 19.91 -22.29
N ARG A 470 -10.98 19.81 -23.24
CA ARG A 470 -12.17 18.97 -23.10
C ARG A 470 -11.82 17.49 -22.88
N SER A 471 -10.84 16.99 -23.63
CA SER A 471 -10.29 15.65 -23.44
C SER A 471 -8.79 15.75 -23.20
N GLN A 472 -8.31 15.01 -22.22
CA GLN A 472 -6.90 14.84 -21.90
C GLN A 472 -6.62 13.36 -21.76
N HIS A 473 -5.55 12.89 -22.34
CA HIS A 473 -5.19 11.49 -22.27
C HIS A 473 -3.69 11.34 -22.47
N GLY A 474 -3.16 10.22 -22.06
CA GLY A 474 -1.74 10.01 -22.05
C GLY A 474 -1.36 8.64 -21.53
N ILE A 475 -0.06 8.48 -21.33
CA ILE A 475 0.52 7.24 -20.83
C ILE A 475 1.36 7.51 -19.58
N SER A 476 1.41 6.52 -18.70
CA SER A 476 2.31 6.43 -17.56
C SER A 476 3.09 5.14 -17.70
N VAL A 477 4.41 5.23 -17.60
CA VAL A 477 5.32 4.08 -17.66
C VAL A 477 6.20 4.09 -16.43
N ARG A 478 6.33 2.96 -15.75
CA ARG A 478 7.32 2.73 -14.70
C ARG A 478 8.14 1.51 -15.07
N ALA A 479 9.44 1.67 -15.23
CA ALA A 479 10.37 0.58 -15.40
C ALA A 479 11.31 0.55 -14.19
N SER A 480 11.35 -0.56 -13.47
CA SER A 480 12.29 -0.76 -12.37
C SER A 480 13.06 -2.06 -12.52
N ASN A 481 14.28 -2.08 -11.99
CA ASN A 481 15.11 -3.28 -11.96
C ASN A 481 16.01 -3.27 -10.73
N LYS A 482 16.41 -4.47 -10.31
CA LYS A 482 17.33 -4.68 -9.20
C LYS A 482 18.65 -5.29 -9.69
N TRP A 483 19.75 -4.85 -9.10
CA TRP A 483 21.10 -5.32 -9.36
C TRP A 483 21.85 -5.56 -8.05
N LEU A 484 23.06 -6.13 -8.15
CA LEU A 484 23.97 -6.34 -7.01
C LEU A 484 23.31 -7.12 -5.88
N ASN A 485 22.70 -8.26 -6.17
CA ASN A 485 21.94 -9.08 -5.21
C ASN A 485 20.87 -8.26 -4.47
N GLU A 486 20.08 -7.50 -5.22
CA GLU A 486 18.99 -6.66 -4.72
C GLU A 486 19.39 -5.50 -3.80
N THR A 487 20.68 -5.16 -3.74
CA THR A 487 21.17 -4.00 -2.98
C THR A 487 21.05 -2.68 -3.74
N LEU A 488 21.03 -2.72 -5.08
CA LEU A 488 20.81 -1.54 -5.92
C LEU A 488 19.51 -1.68 -6.69
N GLU A 489 18.59 -0.74 -6.51
CA GLU A 489 17.37 -0.62 -7.28
C GLU A 489 17.40 0.65 -8.13
N GLY A 490 17.02 0.54 -9.39
CA GLY A 490 16.81 1.68 -10.26
C GLY A 490 15.41 1.67 -10.83
N GLU A 491 14.81 2.85 -10.86
CA GLU A 491 13.46 3.08 -11.35
C GLU A 491 13.44 4.29 -12.28
N ILE A 492 12.70 4.20 -13.38
CA ILE A 492 12.30 5.36 -14.18
C ILE A 492 10.78 5.37 -14.23
N ALA A 493 10.17 6.40 -13.65
CA ALA A 493 8.74 6.68 -13.76
C ALA A 493 8.53 7.86 -14.72
N ALA A 494 7.66 7.72 -15.71
CA ALA A 494 7.36 8.76 -16.68
C ALA A 494 5.85 8.87 -16.90
N VAL A 495 5.34 10.09 -17.02
CA VAL A 495 3.96 10.38 -17.42
C VAL A 495 4.01 11.37 -18.58
N ALA A 496 3.37 11.04 -19.70
CA ALA A 496 3.31 11.90 -20.87
C ALA A 496 1.86 12.09 -21.31
N SER A 497 1.50 13.35 -21.59
CA SER A 497 0.16 13.72 -22.05
C SER A 497 0.17 13.96 -23.57
N PHE A 498 -0.83 13.44 -24.27
CA PHE A 498 -1.04 13.68 -25.70
C PHE A 498 -1.84 14.97 -25.95
N GLY A 499 -1.79 15.50 -27.17
CA GLY A 499 -2.48 16.73 -27.57
C GLY A 499 -1.62 17.99 -27.36
N ARG A 500 -1.36 18.38 -26.11
CA ARG A 500 -0.36 19.42 -25.78
C ARG A 500 0.83 18.76 -25.11
N SER A 501 1.95 18.64 -25.82
CA SER A 501 3.14 17.92 -25.35
C SER A 501 3.60 18.45 -24.00
N ASN A 502 3.39 17.65 -22.95
CA ASN A 502 3.85 17.90 -21.60
C ASN A 502 4.11 16.55 -20.91
N TYR A 503 5.15 16.50 -20.08
CA TYR A 503 5.58 15.27 -19.46
C TYR A 503 6.27 15.49 -18.11
N PHE A 504 6.26 14.43 -17.33
CA PHE A 504 7.01 14.26 -16.10
C PHE A 504 7.90 13.01 -16.25
N ILE A 505 9.17 13.10 -15.87
CA ILE A 505 10.09 11.95 -15.80
C ILE A 505 10.83 12.00 -14.48
N ARG A 506 10.93 10.85 -13.82
CA ARG A 506 11.68 10.62 -12.60
C ARG A 506 12.55 9.36 -12.71
N PRO A 507 13.85 9.50 -13.02
CA PRO A 507 14.82 8.48 -12.69
C PRO A 507 15.13 8.53 -11.17
N LYS A 508 15.18 7.37 -10.54
CA LYS A 508 15.51 7.17 -9.13
C LYS A 508 16.45 5.97 -8.99
N LEU A 509 17.48 6.11 -8.18
CA LEU A 509 18.36 5.04 -7.73
C LEU A 509 18.25 4.93 -6.21
N VAL A 510 18.16 3.71 -5.70
CA VAL A 510 18.14 3.40 -4.27
C VAL A 510 19.20 2.35 -4.00
N TYR A 511 20.12 2.62 -3.09
CA TYR A 511 21.17 1.69 -2.67
C TYR A 511 21.03 1.35 -1.18
N ALA A 512 20.93 0.07 -0.87
CA ALA A 512 20.97 -0.44 0.49
C ALA A 512 22.43 -0.67 0.92
N PHE A 513 22.98 0.26 1.70
CA PHE A 513 24.33 0.13 2.26
C PHE A 513 24.38 -0.96 3.33
N THR A 514 23.30 -1.06 4.11
CA THR A 514 23.02 -2.11 5.09
C THR A 514 21.51 -2.37 5.11
N ASP A 515 21.05 -3.32 5.93
CA ASP A 515 19.62 -3.59 6.12
C ASP A 515 18.85 -2.37 6.66
N ASN A 516 19.54 -1.52 7.42
CA ASN A 516 18.97 -0.34 8.08
C ASN A 516 19.27 0.98 7.34
N VAL A 517 20.33 1.05 6.53
CA VAL A 517 20.78 2.28 5.88
C VAL A 517 20.55 2.22 4.38
N LYS A 518 19.71 3.12 3.85
CA LYS A 518 19.45 3.28 2.42
C LYS A 518 19.80 4.69 1.95
N GLY A 519 20.40 4.79 0.78
CA GLY A 519 20.56 6.06 0.07
C GLY A 519 19.69 6.09 -1.17
N SER A 520 19.05 7.23 -1.42
CA SER A 520 18.23 7.49 -2.60
C SER A 520 18.80 8.68 -3.36
N LEU A 521 18.89 8.59 -4.67
CA LEU A 521 19.29 9.68 -5.57
C LEU A 521 18.28 9.73 -6.72
N GLY A 522 17.76 10.91 -7.05
CA GLY A 522 16.82 11.02 -8.15
C GLY A 522 16.64 12.42 -8.68
N LEU A 523 15.96 12.50 -9.82
CA LEU A 523 15.65 13.74 -10.51
C LEU A 523 14.15 13.81 -10.76
N ASP A 524 13.54 14.96 -10.52
CA ASP A 524 12.20 15.29 -10.98
C ASP A 524 12.31 16.21 -12.18
N ILE A 525 11.76 15.83 -13.32
CA ILE A 525 11.82 16.63 -14.55
C ILE A 525 10.41 16.88 -15.05
N TYR A 526 9.92 18.11 -14.89
CA TYR A 526 8.64 18.58 -15.42
C TYR A 526 8.86 19.44 -16.66
N ARG A 527 8.22 19.12 -17.78
CA ARG A 527 8.36 19.85 -19.05
C ARG A 527 7.03 19.97 -19.78
N GLY A 528 6.91 21.00 -20.60
CA GLY A 528 5.70 21.34 -21.36
C GLY A 528 5.54 22.84 -21.52
N GLU A 529 4.56 23.27 -22.32
CA GLU A 529 4.19 24.68 -22.44
C GLU A 529 3.65 25.23 -21.11
N SER A 530 3.85 26.53 -20.83
CA SER A 530 3.38 27.19 -19.60
C SER A 530 1.86 27.13 -19.38
N SER A 531 1.10 26.83 -20.44
CA SER A 531 -0.35 26.63 -20.41
C SER A 531 -0.78 25.20 -20.03
N THR A 532 0.18 24.28 -19.81
CA THR A 532 -0.06 22.87 -19.48
C THR A 532 0.24 22.57 -18.02
N PHE A 533 -0.33 21.49 -17.48
CA PHE A 533 -0.13 21.10 -16.08
C PHE A 533 1.35 20.92 -15.71
N PHE A 534 2.11 20.07 -16.43
CA PHE A 534 3.54 19.88 -16.12
C PHE A 534 4.39 21.08 -16.51
N GLY A 535 4.03 21.85 -17.54
CA GLY A 535 4.77 23.08 -17.86
C GLY A 535 4.70 24.15 -16.76
N ARG A 536 3.58 24.22 -16.01
CA ARG A 536 3.47 25.10 -14.83
C ARG A 536 4.29 24.63 -13.63
N LEU A 537 4.64 23.34 -13.58
CA LEU A 537 5.50 22.76 -12.56
C LEU A 537 6.96 22.67 -13.02
N ARG A 538 7.33 23.31 -14.15
CA ARG A 538 8.69 23.26 -14.70
C ARG A 538 9.74 23.66 -13.66
N ASP A 539 9.45 24.70 -12.88
CA ASP A 539 10.38 25.23 -11.88
C ASP A 539 10.44 24.38 -10.59
N ASN A 540 9.54 23.39 -10.45
CA ASN A 540 9.63 22.31 -9.45
C ASN A 540 10.49 21.12 -9.92
N SER A 541 11.15 21.23 -11.08
CA SER A 541 12.15 20.22 -11.48
C SER A 541 13.35 20.31 -10.56
N LEU A 542 13.75 19.19 -9.95
CA LEU A 542 14.77 19.19 -8.91
C LEU A 542 15.60 17.92 -8.91
N LEU A 543 16.82 18.03 -8.38
CA LEU A 543 17.65 16.91 -7.94
C LEU A 543 17.42 16.69 -6.45
N PHE A 544 17.33 15.43 -6.05
CA PHE A 544 17.31 15.07 -4.63
C PHE A 544 18.28 13.93 -4.33
N ALA A 545 18.87 13.99 -3.14
CA ALA A 545 19.58 12.89 -2.53
C ALA A 545 19.10 12.74 -1.08
N GLU A 546 18.81 11.53 -0.62
CA GLU A 546 18.38 11.27 0.76
C GLU A 546 19.13 10.06 1.31
N MET A 547 19.56 10.14 2.56
CA MET A 547 19.99 9.00 3.36
C MET A 547 18.96 8.74 4.45
N LYS A 548 18.56 7.48 4.58
CA LYS A 548 17.56 7.01 5.53
C LYS A 548 18.14 5.88 6.38
N TYR A 549 18.09 6.05 7.69
CA TYR A 549 18.33 5.01 8.67
C TYR A 549 16.99 4.55 9.27
N GLY A 550 16.59 3.31 9.04
CA GLY A 550 15.40 2.69 9.62
C GLY A 550 15.75 1.82 10.82
N PHE A 551 14.87 1.78 11.83
CA PHE A 551 15.03 0.97 13.03
C PHE A 551 13.70 0.42 13.53
#